data_AF-A0A3M6B8G9-F1
#
_entry.id   AF-A0A3M6B8G9-F1
#
_cell.length_a   1.000
_cell.length_b   1.000
_cell.length_c   1.000
_cell.angle_alpha   90.00
_cell.angle_beta   90.00
_cell.angle_gamma   90.00
#
_symmetry.space_group_name_H-M   'P 1'
#
loop_
_entity.id
_entity.type
_entity.pdbx_description
1 polymer ?
#
loop_
_entity_poly.entity_id
_entity_poly.type
_entity_poly.pdbx_seq_one_letter_code
_entity_poly.pdbx_strand_id
1 'polypeptide(L)' 'MSAAKVLEFEELQRITGYTRRADVEKALRGEGIRIFLGRKGPWTTVDLVNQAGGLKPIDQEKYDADIV' A
#
# COMPACT_ATOMS: atom_id res chain seq x y z
N MET A 1 10.76 -12.77 0.99
CA MET A 1 10.45 -11.33 1.03
C MET A 1 10.30 -10.85 -0.41
N SER A 2 9.07 -10.85 -0.95
CA SER A 2 8.82 -10.14 -2.21
C SER A 2 9.05 -8.66 -1.96
N ALA A 3 9.74 -7.94 -2.85
CA ALA A 3 9.90 -6.50 -2.72
C ALA A 3 8.51 -5.84 -2.64
N ALA A 4 8.27 -5.02 -1.63
CA ALA A 4 6.97 -4.35 -1.45
C ALA A 4 6.64 -3.56 -2.71
N LYS A 5 5.59 -3.96 -3.44
CA LYS A 5 5.18 -3.29 -4.67
C LYS A 5 4.68 -1.89 -4.32
N VAL A 6 5.41 -0.88 -4.78
CA VAL A 6 5.06 0.54 -4.62
C VAL A 6 3.98 0.92 -5.63
N LEU A 7 2.97 1.65 -5.17
CA LEU A 7 1.95 2.30 -6.00
C LEU A 7 2.28 3.79 -6.06
N GLU A 8 2.72 4.26 -7.22
CA GLU A 8 3.05 5.67 -7.46
C GLU A 8 1.80 6.51 -7.73
N PHE A 9 1.94 7.83 -7.67
CA PHE A 9 0.82 8.76 -7.79
C PHE A 9 -0.03 8.54 -9.05
N GLU A 10 0.59 8.29 -10.21
CA GLU A 10 -0.14 8.02 -11.46
C GLU A 10 -1.01 6.77 -11.40
N GLU A 11 -0.55 5.72 -10.72
CA GLU A 11 -1.34 4.51 -10.51
C GLU A 11 -2.48 4.75 -9.53
N LEU A 12 -2.22 5.51 -8.46
CA LEU A 12 -3.24 5.92 -7.50
C LEU A 12 -4.34 6.78 -8.14
N GLN A 13 -3.98 7.67 -9.08
CA GLN A 13 -4.96 8.44 -9.85
C GLN A 13 -5.85 7.52 -10.70
N ARG A 14 -5.27 6.51 -11.37
CA ARG A 14 -6.04 5.53 -12.16
C ARG A 14 -6.97 4.68 -11.29
N ILE A 15 -6.51 4.24 -10.13
CA ILE A 15 -7.30 3.41 -9.21
C ILE A 15 -8.47 4.20 -8.61
N THR A 16 -8.21 5.42 -8.15
CA THR A 16 -9.22 6.25 -7.47
C THR A 16 -10.12 7.03 -8.42
N GLY A 17 -9.71 7.22 -9.68
CA GLY A 17 -10.39 8.06 -10.66
C GLY A 17 -10.19 9.57 -10.44
N TYR A 18 -9.45 9.98 -9.41
CA TYR A 18 -9.16 11.39 -9.14
C TYR A 18 -7.85 11.84 -9.80
N THR A 19 -7.83 13.06 -10.33
CA THR A 19 -6.63 13.66 -10.92
C THR A 19 -5.92 14.62 -9.96
N ARG A 20 -6.66 15.35 -9.13
CA ARG A 20 -6.06 16.30 -8.19
C ARG A 20 -5.44 15.55 -7.02
N ARG A 21 -4.19 15.90 -6.69
CA ARG A 21 -3.45 15.34 -5.56
C ARG A 21 -4.24 15.35 -4.25
N ALA A 22 -4.88 16.46 -3.92
CA ALA A 22 -5.64 16.60 -2.68
C ALA A 22 -6.82 15.62 -2.59
N ASP A 23 -7.50 15.36 -3.73
CA ASP A 23 -8.64 14.44 -3.78
C ASP A 23 -8.18 12.98 -3.63
N VAL A 24 -7.06 12.61 -4.28
CA VAL A 24 -6.41 11.30 -4.10
C VAL A 24 -5.98 11.10 -2.65
N GLU A 25 -5.29 12.06 -2.04
CA GLU A 25 -4.86 11.96 -0.64
C GLU A 25 -6.05 11.82 0.31
N LYS A 26 -7.13 12.58 0.07
CA LYS A 26 -8.35 12.54 0.89
C LYS A 26 -9.04 11.18 0.78
N ALA A 27 -9.17 10.63 -0.43
CA ALA A 27 -9.77 9.33 -0.65
C ALA A 27 -9.01 8.22 0.08
N LEU A 28 -7.69 8.12 -0.16
CA LEU A 28 -6.86 7.07 0.45
C LEU A 28 -6.84 7.15 1.98
N ARG A 29 -6.75 8.36 2.55
CA ARG A 29 -6.85 8.53 4.02
C ARG A 29 -8.23 8.16 4.55
N GLY A 30 -9.30 8.46 3.80
CA GLY A 30 -10.67 8.08 4.15
C GLY A 30 -10.88 6.56 4.21
N GLU A 31 -10.13 5.81 3.41
CA GLU A 31 -10.10 4.35 3.41
C GLU A 31 -9.13 3.75 4.46
N GLY A 32 -8.43 4.59 5.22
CA GLY A 32 -7.45 4.14 6.22
C GLY A 32 -6.11 3.72 5.63
N ILE A 33 -5.85 3.99 4.34
CA ILE A 33 -4.58 3.67 3.68
C ILE A 33 -3.52 4.67 4.13
N ARG A 34 -2.40 4.15 4.65
CA ARG A 34 -1.22 4.97 4.94
C ARG A 34 -0.56 5.41 3.64
N ILE A 35 -0.31 6.71 3.51
CA ILE A 35 0.37 7.31 2.36
C ILE A 35 1.63 8.05 2.78
N PHE A 36 2.61 8.08 1.89
CA PHE A 36 3.84 8.86 2.03
C PHE A 36 3.88 9.96 0.98
N LEU A 37 4.56 11.06 1.27
CA LEU A 37 4.67 12.19 0.35
C LEU A 37 6.05 12.19 -0.31
N GLY A 38 6.06 12.20 -1.64
CA GLY A 38 7.29 12.31 -2.44
C GLY A 38 7.23 13.49 -3.43
N ARG A 39 8.36 13.74 -4.09
CA ARG A 39 8.46 14.79 -5.13
C ARG A 39 7.48 14.59 -6.28
N LYS A 40 7.17 13.34 -6.62
CA LYS A 40 6.23 12.95 -7.68
C LYS A 40 4.76 12.86 -7.22
N GLY A 41 4.46 13.20 -5.97
CA GLY A 41 3.12 13.05 -5.38
C GLY A 41 3.09 11.99 -4.28
N PRO A 42 1.89 11.69 -3.75
CA PRO A 42 1.72 10.65 -2.76
C PRO A 42 2.02 9.27 -3.36
N TRP A 43 2.55 8.37 -2.53
CA TRP A 43 2.74 6.97 -2.89
C TRP A 43 2.44 6.09 -1.68
N THR A 44 2.17 4.81 -1.93
CA THR A 44 1.97 3.79 -0.90
C THR A 44 2.48 2.44 -1.40
N THR A 45 2.23 1.37 -0.68
CA THR A 45 2.52 0.00 -1.10
C THR A 45 1.25 -0.84 -1.14
N VAL A 46 1.25 -1.90 -1.95
CA VAL A 46 0.16 -2.87 -1.99
C VAL A 46 -0.11 -3.45 -0.60
N ASP A 47 0.93 -3.68 0.20
CA ASP A 47 0.79 -4.21 1.56
C ASP A 47 0.01 -3.27 2.49
N LEU A 48 0.23 -1.95 2.38
CA LEU A 48 -0.52 -0.97 3.17
C LEU A 48 -1.97 -0.84 2.73
N VAL A 49 -2.24 -1.02 1.43
CA VAL A 49 -3.61 -1.10 0.91
C VAL A 49 -4.32 -2.36 1.44
N ASN A 50 -3.64 -3.51 1.36
CA ASN A 50 -4.15 -4.78 1.89
C ASN A 50 -4.43 -4.68 3.39
N GLN A 51 -3.52 -4.08 4.15
CA GLN A 51 -3.69 -3.85 5.58
C GLN A 51 -4.91 -2.96 5.90
N ALA A 52 -5.13 -1.90 5.12
CA ALA A 52 -6.34 -1.06 5.26
C ALA A 52 -7.63 -1.84 4.93
N GLY A 53 -7.55 -2.77 3.97
CA GLY A 53 -8.62 -3.73 3.66
C GLY A 53 -8.81 -4.85 4.69
N GLY A 54 -8.04 -4.86 5.80
CA GLY A 54 -8.14 -5.85 6.87
C GLY A 54 -7.43 -7.18 6.58
N LEU A 55 -6.69 -7.28 5.46
CA LEU A 55 -5.82 -8.42 5.21
C LEU A 55 -4.59 -8.32 6.10
N LYS A 56 -4.41 -9.33 6.96
CA LYS A 56 -3.17 -9.48 7.71
C LYS A 56 -2.11 -10.07 6.79
N PRO A 57 -0.82 -9.71 6.95
CA PRO A 57 0.25 -10.46 6.35
C PRO A 57 0.03 -11.94 6.68
N ILE A 58 0.09 -12.80 5.66
CA ILE A 58 0.24 -14.22 5.93
C ILE A 58 1.57 -14.31 6.67
N ASP A 59 1.51 -14.61 7.96
CA ASP A 59 2.68 -15.09 8.69
C ASP A 59 3.11 -16.34 7.92
N GLN A 60 4.09 -16.18 7.03
CA GLN A 60 4.87 -17.32 6.58
C GLN A 60 5.55 -17.78 7.85
N GLU A 61 4.94 -18.75 8.52
CA GLU A 61 5.54 -19.54 9.57
C GLU A 61 7.00 -19.70 9.20
N LYS A 62 7.87 -19.17 10.05
CA LYS A 62 9.28 -19.50 10.00
C LYS A 62 9.30 -21.01 9.89
N TYR A 63 9.84 -21.53 8.80
CA TYR A 63 10.30 -22.90 8.78
C TYR A 63 11.32 -22.98 9.92
N ASP A 64 10.87 -23.39 11.10
CA ASP A 64 11.73 -23.92 12.14
C ASP A 64 12.30 -25.17 11.50
N ALA A 65 13.46 -25.00 10.88
CA ALA A 65 14.29 -26.10 10.45
C ALA A 65 14.82 -26.75 11.73
N ASP A 66 13.95 -27.47 12.44
CA ASP A 66 14.36 -28.58 13.28
C ASP A 66 14.92 -29.62 12.33
N ILE A 67 16.20 -29.46 12.02
CA ILE A 67 17.03 -30.47 11.41
C ILE A 67 17.23 -31.54 12.50
N VAL A 68 16.52 -32.66 12.37
CA VAL A 68 16.73 -33.88 13.17
C VAL A 68 17.94 -34.64 12.65
#